data_AF-A0A7U9NC84-F1
#
_entry.id   AF-A0A7U9NC84-F1
#
_cell.length_a   1.000
_cell.length_b   1.000
_cell.length_c   1.000
_cell.angle_alpha   90.00
_cell.angle_beta   90.00
_cell.angle_gamma   90.00
#
_symmetry.space_group_name_H-M   'P 1'
#
loop_
_entity.id
_entity.type
_entity.pdbx_description
1 polymer ?
#
loop_
_entity_poly.entity_id
_entity_poly.type
_entity_poly.pdbx_seq_one_letter_code
_entity_poly.pdbx_strand_id
1 'polypeptide(L)'
;MSELHSIPLIYKAGVYSAAEFSKDIDSDNAISFDYDAQYQMLTYDIPVGKDWRGMTLYNVPEDDLVRMLRVVYGKDGTLQNITTILGGHETLLYIRYENEEHARQEIRRFAIQNADAIIEQIRQCTDVVARLFIEYYCDSDNMDYHAVIGTADQMETVRQKGHYDDSCDYAGNYPSENLEGDNEMLIVMMRCAAGHPCENFRYSVEIMSKHIEEHALSAINKTEDFKYICAEYD
;
A
#
# COMPACT_ATOMS: atom_id res chain seq x y z
N MET A 1 21.96 18.34 -14.28
CA MET A 1 20.90 17.68 -13.51
C MET A 1 19.96 17.11 -14.54
N SER A 2 19.66 15.81 -14.46
CA SER A 2 18.77 15.17 -15.43
C SER A 2 17.36 15.25 -14.87
N GLU A 3 16.70 16.38 -15.09
CA GLU A 3 15.34 16.59 -14.62
C GLU A 3 14.42 15.56 -15.30
N LEU A 4 13.80 14.67 -14.52
CA LEU A 4 12.70 13.84 -15.01
C LEU A 4 11.48 14.75 -15.13
N HIS A 5 11.27 15.32 -16.32
CA HIS A 5 10.22 16.31 -16.49
C HIS A 5 8.83 15.67 -16.50
N SER A 6 8.56 14.84 -17.52
CA SER A 6 7.21 14.33 -17.74
C SER A 6 7.20 12.99 -18.48
N ILE A 7 6.30 12.10 -18.08
CA ILE A 7 6.05 10.82 -18.73
C ILE A 7 4.73 10.91 -19.51
N PRO A 8 4.74 10.82 -20.85
CA PRO A 8 3.52 10.99 -21.64
C PRO A 8 2.52 9.86 -21.38
N LEU A 9 1.22 10.15 -21.41
CA LEU A 9 0.18 9.11 -21.28
C LEU A 9 0.08 8.24 -22.54
N ILE A 10 0.52 8.76 -23.69
CA ILE A 10 0.55 8.05 -24.97
C ILE A 10 1.96 8.10 -25.54
N TYR A 11 2.51 6.93 -25.83
CA TYR A 11 3.82 6.77 -26.46
C TYR A 11 3.86 5.53 -27.36
N LYS A 12 5.00 5.25 -27.98
CA LYS A 12 5.16 4.00 -28.71
C LYS A 12 5.12 2.82 -27.71
N ALA A 13 4.49 1.72 -28.11
CA ALA A 13 4.49 0.49 -27.35
C ALA A 13 5.92 0.03 -27.00
N GLY A 14 6.15 -0.31 -25.73
CA GLY A 14 7.47 -0.71 -25.26
C GLY A 14 7.67 -0.49 -23.76
N VAL A 15 8.90 -0.75 -23.32
CA VAL A 15 9.36 -0.52 -21.96
C VAL A 15 10.51 0.48 -22.04
N TYR A 16 10.45 1.54 -21.24
CA TYR A 16 11.34 2.69 -21.34
C TYR A 16 11.90 3.05 -19.96
N SER A 17 13.08 3.69 -19.96
CA SER A 17 13.63 4.34 -18.77
C SER A 17 13.42 5.86 -18.82
N ALA A 18 13.70 6.55 -17.70
CA ALA A 18 13.62 8.01 -17.62
C ALA A 18 14.40 8.73 -18.73
N ALA A 19 15.55 8.20 -19.14
CA ALA A 19 16.44 8.80 -20.14
C ALA A 19 15.79 8.97 -21.52
N GLU A 20 14.70 8.26 -21.79
CA GLU A 20 13.99 8.31 -23.09
C GLU A 20 12.96 9.44 -23.15
N PHE A 21 12.71 10.15 -22.05
CA PHE A 21 11.70 11.22 -21.93
C PHE A 21 12.33 12.62 -21.76
N SER A 22 13.56 12.83 -22.23
CA SER A 22 14.36 14.05 -22.00
C SER A 22 13.91 15.32 -22.78
N LYS A 23 12.68 15.39 -23.27
CA LYS A 23 12.17 16.53 -24.04
C LYS A 23 10.95 17.11 -23.35
N ASP A 24 10.75 18.41 -23.50
CA ASP A 24 9.51 19.08 -23.09
C ASP A 24 8.32 18.41 -23.81
N ILE A 25 7.50 17.72 -23.04
CA ILE A 25 6.26 17.10 -23.47
C ILE A 25 5.13 18.02 -22.98
N ASP A 26 4.09 18.15 -23.80
CA ASP A 26 2.88 18.88 -23.45
C ASP A 26 2.31 18.38 -22.11
N SER A 27 2.27 19.25 -21.11
CA SER A 27 1.95 18.93 -19.72
C SER A 27 0.56 18.34 -19.56
N ASP A 28 -0.36 18.67 -20.46
CA ASP A 28 -1.76 18.29 -20.36
C ASP A 28 -2.01 16.79 -20.63
N ASN A 29 -1.01 16.09 -21.20
CA ASN A 29 -1.09 14.65 -21.51
C ASN A 29 0.11 13.87 -20.96
N ALA A 30 0.61 14.26 -19.79
CA ALA A 30 1.75 13.60 -19.16
C ALA A 30 1.66 13.63 -17.62
N ILE A 31 2.25 12.62 -16.98
CA ILE A 31 2.51 12.63 -15.53
C ILE A 31 3.81 13.39 -15.32
N SER A 32 3.75 14.53 -14.63
CA SER A 32 4.91 15.36 -14.34
C SER A 32 5.37 15.14 -12.90
N PHE A 33 6.67 14.96 -12.72
CA PHE A 33 7.29 14.72 -11.43
C PHE A 33 7.95 16.00 -10.95
N ASP A 34 7.53 16.49 -9.80
CA ASP A 34 8.06 17.72 -9.20
C ASP A 34 8.69 17.40 -7.84
N TYR A 35 9.92 17.88 -7.65
CA TYR A 35 10.63 17.78 -6.39
C TYR A 35 10.47 19.08 -5.62
N ASP A 36 10.27 18.98 -4.30
CA ASP A 36 10.35 20.16 -3.45
C ASP A 36 11.76 20.79 -3.49
N ALA A 37 11.87 22.03 -3.03
CA ALA A 37 13.13 22.78 -3.09
C ALA A 37 14.29 22.12 -2.30
N GLN A 38 13.96 21.20 -1.39
CA GLN A 38 14.87 20.46 -0.55
C GLN A 38 15.19 19.06 -1.11
N TYR A 39 14.55 18.63 -2.21
CA TYR A 39 14.66 17.29 -2.80
C TYR A 39 14.37 16.16 -1.79
N GLN A 40 13.43 16.41 -0.88
CA GLN A 40 12.95 15.46 0.13
C GLN A 40 11.56 14.93 -0.19
N MET A 41 10.81 15.61 -1.06
CA MET A 41 9.44 15.24 -1.40
C MET A 41 9.26 15.27 -2.91
N LEU A 42 8.73 14.18 -3.45
CA LEU A 42 8.33 14.04 -4.85
C LEU A 42 6.81 14.11 -4.92
N THR A 43 6.28 15.05 -5.70
CA THR A 43 4.86 15.20 -5.99
C THR A 43 4.59 14.97 -7.46
N TYR A 44 3.48 14.30 -7.77
CA TYR A 44 3.06 14.07 -9.16
C TYR A 44 1.56 13.82 -9.23
N ASP A 45 0.93 14.23 -10.32
CA ASP A 45 -0.50 13.99 -10.54
C ASP A 45 -0.71 12.75 -11.43
N ILE A 46 -1.58 11.83 -10.99
CA ILE A 46 -1.97 10.66 -11.77
C ILE A 46 -3.34 10.86 -12.43
N PRO A 47 -3.53 10.39 -13.67
CA PRO A 47 -4.82 10.49 -14.36
C PRO A 47 -5.79 9.41 -13.84
N VAL A 48 -7.01 9.82 -13.50
CA VAL A 48 -8.10 8.92 -13.08
C VAL A 48 -9.40 9.31 -13.79
N GLY A 49 -9.71 8.60 -14.87
CA GLY A 49 -10.87 8.94 -15.70
C GLY A 49 -10.70 10.29 -16.39
N LYS A 50 -11.46 11.30 -15.96
CA LYS A 50 -11.35 12.69 -16.43
C LYS A 50 -10.70 13.63 -15.41
N ASP A 51 -10.41 13.12 -14.22
CA ASP A 51 -9.85 13.86 -13.11
C ASP A 51 -8.38 13.48 -12.91
N TRP A 52 -7.70 14.24 -12.06
CA TRP A 52 -6.32 13.99 -11.66
C TRP A 52 -6.24 13.90 -10.13
N ARG A 53 -5.27 13.14 -9.63
CA ARG A 53 -5.03 13.00 -8.18
C ARG A 53 -3.56 13.21 -7.88
N GLY A 54 -3.28 14.12 -6.95
CA GLY A 54 -1.92 14.41 -6.50
C GLY A 54 -1.40 13.33 -5.57
N MET A 55 -0.26 12.77 -5.92
CA MET A 55 0.52 11.78 -5.18
C MET A 55 1.72 12.45 -4.52
N THR A 56 2.11 11.97 -3.35
CA THR A 56 3.29 12.45 -2.62
C THR A 56 4.11 11.26 -2.17
N LEU A 57 5.42 11.30 -2.42
CA LEU A 57 6.39 10.36 -1.91
C LEU A 57 7.48 11.12 -1.16
N TYR A 58 7.89 10.58 -0.01
CA TYR A 58 8.91 11.19 0.84
C TYR A 58 10.24 10.47 0.69
N ASN A 59 11.33 11.21 0.88
CA ASN A 59 12.71 10.71 0.88
C ASN A 59 13.12 9.95 -0.39
N VAL A 60 12.60 10.34 -1.56
CA VAL A 60 12.94 9.72 -2.84
C VAL A 60 14.17 10.40 -3.44
N PRO A 61 15.35 9.75 -3.53
CA PRO A 61 16.50 10.36 -4.17
C PRO A 61 16.26 10.49 -5.69
N GLU A 62 16.42 11.70 -6.24
CA GLU A 62 16.22 11.96 -7.68
C GLU A 62 17.04 11.02 -8.57
N ASP A 63 18.32 10.82 -8.23
CA ASP A 63 19.21 9.93 -8.99
C ASP A 63 18.72 8.47 -8.99
N ASP A 64 18.14 8.01 -7.89
CA ASP A 64 17.60 6.64 -7.80
C ASP A 64 16.32 6.52 -8.61
N LEU A 65 15.42 7.51 -8.51
CA LEU A 65 14.21 7.58 -9.33
C LEU A 65 14.58 7.55 -10.82
N VAL A 66 15.38 8.51 -11.30
CA VAL A 66 15.75 8.63 -12.72
C VAL A 66 16.41 7.35 -13.24
N ARG A 67 17.31 6.75 -12.46
CA ARG A 67 18.07 5.57 -12.90
C ARG A 67 17.22 4.31 -12.94
N MET A 68 16.29 4.15 -12.00
CA MET A 68 15.54 2.91 -11.80
C MET A 68 14.10 2.95 -12.31
N LEU A 69 13.62 4.13 -12.75
CA LEU A 69 12.31 4.30 -13.33
C LEU A 69 12.12 3.38 -14.54
N ARG A 70 11.01 2.66 -14.53
CA ARG A 70 10.55 1.78 -15.59
C ARG A 70 9.13 2.16 -15.98
N VAL A 71 8.98 2.53 -17.24
CA VAL A 71 7.71 2.99 -17.83
C VAL A 71 7.24 1.97 -18.87
N VAL A 72 5.99 1.53 -18.78
CA VAL A 72 5.45 0.50 -19.68
C VAL A 72 4.29 1.05 -20.49
N TYR A 73 4.37 0.93 -21.81
CA TYR A 73 3.28 1.25 -22.74
C TYR A 73 2.71 0.00 -23.39
N GLY A 74 1.39 -0.04 -23.48
CA GLY A 74 0.61 -1.10 -24.13
C GLY A 74 0.79 -1.08 -25.65
N LYS A 75 0.24 -2.10 -26.32
CA LYS A 75 0.31 -2.23 -27.80
C LYS A 75 -0.36 -1.08 -28.53
N ASP A 76 -1.37 -0.48 -27.91
CA ASP A 76 -2.09 0.71 -28.37
C ASP A 76 -1.33 2.02 -28.10
N GLY A 77 -0.19 1.94 -27.40
CA GLY A 77 0.61 3.08 -27.01
C GLY A 77 0.16 3.75 -25.72
N THR A 78 -0.83 3.19 -25.00
CA THR A 78 -1.30 3.78 -23.74
C THR A 78 -0.40 3.38 -22.58
N LEU A 79 -0.06 4.33 -21.71
CA LEU A 79 0.70 4.08 -20.47
C LEU A 79 -0.03 3.05 -19.60
N GLN A 80 0.67 1.99 -19.20
CA GLN A 80 0.11 0.88 -18.41
C GLN A 80 0.54 0.92 -16.95
N ASN A 81 1.82 1.19 -16.69
CA ASN A 81 2.33 1.40 -15.34
C ASN A 81 3.67 2.14 -15.36
N ILE A 82 3.98 2.70 -14.20
CA ILE A 82 5.29 3.26 -13.86
C ILE A 82 5.72 2.58 -12.56
N THR A 83 6.87 1.93 -12.58
CA THR A 83 7.54 1.42 -11.37
C THR A 83 8.94 2.01 -11.25
N THR A 84 9.51 1.92 -10.05
CA THR A 84 10.91 2.27 -9.78
C THR A 84 11.47 1.33 -8.71
N ILE A 85 12.77 1.43 -8.43
CA ILE A 85 13.39 0.72 -7.30
C ILE A 85 13.87 1.76 -6.29
N LEU A 86 13.23 1.80 -5.12
CA LEU A 86 13.59 2.69 -4.00
C LEU A 86 13.97 1.84 -2.80
N GLY A 87 15.08 2.16 -2.15
CA GLY A 87 15.56 1.40 -0.98
C GLY A 87 15.85 -0.09 -1.27
N GLY A 88 15.93 -0.51 -2.53
CA GLY A 88 16.09 -1.91 -2.93
C GLY A 88 14.78 -2.67 -3.19
N HIS A 89 13.63 -2.00 -3.09
CA HIS A 89 12.30 -2.58 -3.29
C HIS A 89 11.64 -1.97 -4.53
N GLU A 90 10.84 -2.76 -5.25
CA GLU A 90 10.04 -2.23 -6.36
C GLU A 90 8.89 -1.39 -5.80
N THR A 91 8.81 -0.12 -6.21
CA THR A 91 7.74 0.81 -5.82
C THR A 91 6.88 1.12 -7.04
N LEU A 92 5.57 0.95 -6.91
CA LEU A 92 4.58 1.35 -7.91
C LEU A 92 4.33 2.85 -7.82
N LEU A 93 4.39 3.57 -8.95
CA LEU A 93 4.04 5.00 -9.02
C LEU A 93 2.72 5.23 -9.75
N TYR A 94 2.39 4.36 -10.70
CA TYR A 94 1.15 4.45 -11.46
C TYR A 94 0.75 3.08 -12.02
N ILE A 95 -0.55 2.81 -12.06
CA ILE A 95 -1.12 1.69 -12.81
C ILE A 95 -2.39 2.16 -13.53
N ARG A 96 -2.53 1.75 -14.79
CA ARG A 96 -3.74 1.97 -15.57
C ARG A 96 -4.71 0.81 -15.35
N TYR A 97 -5.95 1.14 -15.04
CA TYR A 97 -7.05 0.19 -15.14
C TYR A 97 -7.87 0.41 -16.42
N GLU A 98 -8.25 -0.68 -17.08
CA GLU A 98 -9.09 -0.60 -18.28
C GLU A 98 -10.52 -0.12 -17.98
N ASN A 99 -11.04 -0.51 -16.81
CA ASN A 99 -12.35 -0.17 -16.28
C ASN A 99 -12.42 -0.55 -14.79
N GLU A 100 -13.55 -0.26 -14.15
CA GLU A 100 -13.79 -0.56 -12.72
C GLU A 100 -13.67 -2.05 -12.39
N GLU A 101 -14.14 -2.94 -13.26
CA GLU A 101 -14.05 -4.39 -13.02
C GLU A 101 -12.60 -4.88 -13.07
N HIS A 102 -11.82 -4.40 -14.05
CA HIS A 102 -10.38 -4.66 -14.11
C HIS A 102 -9.67 -4.15 -12.84
N ALA A 103 -10.01 -2.93 -12.39
CA ALA A 103 -9.47 -2.40 -11.12
C ALA A 103 -9.80 -3.31 -9.95
N ARG A 104 -11.07 -3.72 -9.79
CA ARG A 104 -11.50 -4.62 -8.70
C ARG A 104 -10.76 -5.96 -8.72
N GLN A 105 -10.55 -6.53 -9.89
CA GLN A 105 -9.85 -7.81 -10.02
C GLN A 105 -8.37 -7.70 -9.63
N GLU A 106 -7.68 -6.67 -10.12
CA GLU A 106 -6.27 -6.41 -9.81
C GLU A 106 -6.10 -6.08 -8.31
N ILE A 107 -6.96 -5.22 -7.75
CA ILE A 107 -6.99 -4.89 -6.32
C ILE A 107 -7.22 -6.14 -5.49
N ARG A 108 -8.20 -6.99 -5.85
CA ARG A 108 -8.47 -8.23 -5.13
C ARG A 108 -7.27 -9.17 -5.16
N ARG A 109 -6.60 -9.31 -6.32
CA ARG A 109 -5.42 -10.16 -6.44
C ARG A 109 -4.30 -9.65 -5.54
N PHE A 110 -4.03 -8.35 -5.56
CA PHE A 110 -3.01 -7.74 -4.73
C PHE A 110 -3.35 -7.84 -3.24
N ALA A 111 -4.60 -7.58 -2.85
CA ALA A 111 -5.07 -7.75 -1.47
C ALA A 111 -4.79 -9.16 -0.93
N ILE A 112 -5.05 -10.20 -1.72
CA ILE A 112 -4.72 -11.59 -1.31
C ILE A 112 -3.21 -11.77 -1.14
N GLN A 113 -2.40 -11.29 -2.09
CA GLN A 113 -0.93 -11.37 -1.99
C GLN A 113 -0.38 -10.62 -0.77
N ASN A 114 -0.97 -9.45 -0.48
CA ASN A 114 -0.60 -8.63 0.65
C ASN A 114 -0.96 -9.30 1.98
N ALA A 115 -2.16 -9.87 2.05
CA ALA A 115 -2.59 -10.67 3.18
C ALA A 115 -1.71 -11.91 3.38
N ASP A 116 -1.32 -12.61 2.30
CA ASP A 116 -0.39 -13.74 2.37
C ASP A 116 0.96 -13.33 2.98
N ALA A 117 1.49 -12.15 2.63
CA ALA A 117 2.73 -11.63 3.23
C ALA A 117 2.60 -11.38 4.75
N ILE A 118 1.46 -10.85 5.19
CA ILE A 118 1.17 -10.66 6.62
C ILE A 118 0.97 -12.02 7.32
N ILE A 119 0.27 -12.96 6.69
CA ILE A 119 0.08 -14.33 7.21
C ILE A 119 1.43 -15.01 7.44
N GLU A 120 2.37 -14.90 6.50
CA GLU A 120 3.70 -15.49 6.65
C GLU A 120 4.47 -14.90 7.83
N GLN A 121 4.30 -13.61 8.13
CA GLN A 121 4.86 -13.00 9.34
C GLN A 121 4.14 -13.49 10.60
N ILE A 122 2.81 -13.58 10.59
CA ILE A 122 2.03 -14.11 11.72
C ILE A 122 2.47 -15.55 12.07
N ARG A 123 2.75 -16.38 11.05
CA ARG A 123 3.21 -17.76 11.21
C ARG A 123 4.59 -17.89 11.85
N GLN A 124 5.38 -16.83 11.88
CA GLN A 124 6.68 -16.82 12.55
C GLN A 124 6.55 -16.68 14.08
N CYS A 125 5.37 -16.30 14.58
CA CYS A 125 5.12 -16.25 16.01
C CYS A 125 5.05 -17.68 16.60
N THR A 126 6.00 -18.01 17.46
CA THR A 126 6.07 -19.31 18.16
C THR A 126 5.40 -19.30 19.53
N ASP A 127 5.07 -18.11 20.04
CA ASP A 127 4.46 -17.94 21.36
C ASP A 127 2.96 -18.25 21.36
N VAL A 128 2.37 -18.38 22.55
CA VAL A 128 0.92 -18.52 22.69
C VAL A 128 0.28 -17.15 22.44
N VAL A 129 -0.58 -17.07 21.43
CA VAL A 129 -1.28 -15.85 21.02
C VAL A 129 -2.61 -15.73 21.77
N ALA A 130 -2.85 -14.58 22.38
CA ALA A 130 -4.11 -14.23 23.02
C ALA A 130 -4.96 -13.29 22.17
N ARG A 131 -4.35 -12.42 21.37
CA ARG A 131 -5.04 -11.50 20.47
C ARG A 131 -4.34 -11.44 19.12
N LEU A 132 -5.14 -11.41 18.05
CA LEU A 132 -4.68 -10.99 16.73
C LEU A 132 -5.54 -9.79 16.33
N PHE A 133 -4.90 -8.63 16.23
CA PHE A 133 -5.53 -7.41 15.78
C PHE A 133 -5.25 -7.21 14.30
N ILE A 134 -6.25 -6.75 13.58
CA ILE A 134 -6.11 -6.10 12.28
C ILE A 134 -6.55 -4.66 12.47
N GLU A 135 -5.63 -3.74 12.20
CA GLU A 135 -5.87 -2.31 12.29
C GLU A 135 -5.73 -1.71 10.90
N TYR A 136 -6.58 -0.75 10.60
CA TYR A 136 -6.50 -0.02 9.34
C TYR A 136 -6.94 1.44 9.51
N TYR A 137 -6.46 2.30 8.62
CA TYR A 137 -6.77 3.73 8.60
C TYR A 137 -7.00 4.21 7.15
N CYS A 138 -7.93 5.14 6.95
CA CYS A 138 -8.10 5.83 5.67
C CYS A 138 -8.66 7.25 5.82
N ASP A 139 -7.90 8.26 5.39
CA ASP A 139 -8.37 9.65 5.27
C ASP A 139 -8.49 10.13 3.81
N SER A 140 -8.31 9.22 2.85
CA SER A 140 -8.28 9.38 1.37
C SER A 140 -6.90 9.63 0.77
N ASP A 141 -6.01 10.28 1.50
CA ASP A 141 -4.63 10.55 1.06
C ASP A 141 -3.64 9.57 1.68
N ASN A 142 -3.91 9.19 2.93
CA ASN A 142 -3.17 8.20 3.70
C ASN A 142 -4.06 6.98 3.91
N MET A 143 -3.44 5.80 3.78
CA MET A 143 -4.08 4.53 4.07
C MET A 143 -3.06 3.64 4.73
N ASP A 144 -3.49 2.87 5.72
CA ASP A 144 -2.61 1.95 6.42
C ASP A 144 -3.36 0.68 6.79
N TYR A 145 -2.65 -0.44 6.76
CA TYR A 145 -3.18 -1.76 7.08
C TYR A 145 -2.09 -2.64 7.67
N HIS A 146 -2.32 -3.13 8.88
CA HIS A 146 -1.35 -3.98 9.57
C HIS A 146 -2.03 -4.95 10.52
N ALA A 147 -1.28 -5.98 10.90
CA ALA A 147 -1.66 -6.87 11.99
C ALA A 147 -0.77 -6.63 13.22
N VAL A 148 -1.34 -6.85 14.41
CA VAL A 148 -0.60 -6.83 15.68
C VAL A 148 -0.89 -8.11 16.45
N ILE A 149 0.16 -8.75 16.94
CA ILE A 149 0.04 -9.95 17.78
C ILE A 149 0.13 -9.56 19.25
N GLY A 150 -0.90 -9.91 20.02
CA GLY A 150 -0.86 -9.91 21.47
C GLY A 150 -0.64 -11.31 22.00
N THR A 151 0.54 -11.59 22.55
CA THR A 151 0.85 -12.87 23.21
C THR A 151 0.16 -12.99 24.58
N ALA A 152 0.06 -14.20 25.12
CA ALA A 152 -0.51 -14.45 26.44
C ALA A 152 0.20 -13.66 27.56
N ASP A 153 1.54 -13.62 27.54
CA ASP A 153 2.34 -12.90 28.52
C ASP A 153 2.14 -11.37 28.41
N GLN A 154 2.03 -10.87 27.18
CA GLN A 154 1.71 -9.46 26.95
C GLN A 154 0.29 -9.14 27.41
N MET A 155 -0.70 -10.00 27.12
CA MET A 155 -2.08 -9.80 27.57
C MET A 155 -2.18 -9.75 29.09
N GLU A 156 -1.47 -10.61 29.82
CA GLU A 156 -1.43 -10.55 31.29
C GLU A 156 -0.77 -9.26 31.80
N THR A 157 0.28 -8.78 31.13
CA THR A 157 0.88 -7.48 31.45
C THR A 157 -0.09 -6.33 31.22
N VAL A 158 -0.85 -6.35 30.12
CA VAL A 158 -1.89 -5.36 29.82
C VAL A 158 -3.02 -5.46 30.84
N ARG A 159 -3.49 -6.66 31.18
CA ARG A 159 -4.53 -6.91 32.17
C ARG A 159 -4.19 -6.36 33.55
N GLN A 160 -2.93 -6.49 33.99
CA GLN A 160 -2.47 -5.97 35.28
C GLN A 160 -2.37 -4.44 35.33
N LYS A 161 -2.12 -3.79 34.19
CA LYS A 161 -2.01 -2.33 34.07
C LYS A 161 -3.33 -1.66 33.70
N GLY A 162 -4.21 -2.41 33.05
CA GLY A 162 -5.46 -1.92 32.46
C GLY A 162 -6.40 -1.34 33.51
N HIS A 163 -7.07 -0.25 33.15
CA HIS A 163 -8.07 0.42 33.99
C HIS A 163 -9.50 -0.02 33.66
N TYR A 164 -9.69 -0.68 32.51
CA TYR A 164 -10.98 -1.08 31.97
C TYR A 164 -10.99 -2.56 31.55
N ASP A 165 -12.17 -3.18 31.58
CA ASP A 165 -12.34 -4.61 31.28
C ASP A 165 -11.94 -4.97 29.84
N ASP A 166 -12.04 -4.02 28.92
CA ASP A 166 -11.70 -4.15 27.49
C ASP A 166 -10.27 -3.71 27.16
N SER A 167 -9.44 -3.35 28.17
CA SER A 167 -8.05 -2.90 27.93
C SER A 167 -7.24 -3.91 27.10
N CYS A 168 -7.55 -5.20 27.21
CA CYS A 168 -6.87 -6.27 26.46
C CYS A 168 -7.28 -6.33 24.98
N ASP A 169 -8.32 -5.64 24.56
CA ASP A 169 -8.88 -5.68 23.21
C ASP A 169 -8.51 -4.42 22.39
N TYR A 170 -7.51 -3.65 22.86
CA TYR A 170 -6.91 -2.51 22.14
C TYR A 170 -5.47 -2.81 21.75
N ALA A 171 -5.14 -2.78 20.46
CA ALA A 171 -3.81 -3.17 19.97
C ALA A 171 -2.71 -2.23 20.50
N GLY A 172 -2.98 -0.92 20.59
CA GLY A 172 -2.03 0.08 21.10
C GLY A 172 -1.56 -0.12 22.55
N ASN A 173 -2.17 -1.04 23.30
CA ASN A 173 -1.69 -1.44 24.63
C ASN A 173 -0.58 -2.50 24.60
N TYR A 174 -0.35 -3.13 23.44
CA TYR A 174 0.64 -4.18 23.24
C TYR A 174 1.93 -3.58 22.66
N PRO A 175 3.11 -3.98 23.13
CA PRO A 175 4.39 -3.44 22.66
C PRO A 175 4.90 -4.12 21.37
N SER A 176 4.00 -4.75 20.60
CA SER A 176 4.35 -5.55 19.44
C SER A 176 4.55 -4.67 18.20
N GLU A 177 5.49 -5.06 17.34
CA GLU A 177 5.69 -4.41 16.06
C GLU A 177 4.52 -4.72 15.11
N ASN A 178 4.23 -3.77 14.22
CA ASN A 178 3.26 -3.97 13.15
C ASN A 178 3.77 -5.02 12.16
N LEU A 179 2.88 -5.92 11.76
CA LEU A 179 3.11 -6.85 10.67
C LEU A 179 2.41 -6.30 9.43
N GLU A 180 3.21 -5.79 8.52
CA GLU A 180 2.73 -5.03 7.35
C GLU A 180 2.98 -5.79 6.05
N GLY A 181 2.11 -5.54 5.08
CA GLY A 181 2.37 -5.87 3.69
C GLY A 181 3.06 -4.69 2.99
N ASP A 182 2.78 -4.53 1.71
CA ASP A 182 3.20 -3.37 0.91
C ASP A 182 2.06 -2.33 0.86
N ASN A 183 2.01 -1.51 1.91
CA ASN A 183 1.01 -0.44 2.03
C ASN A 183 1.24 0.68 1.01
N GLU A 184 2.48 0.92 0.57
CA GLU A 184 2.80 1.90 -0.47
C GLU A 184 2.15 1.53 -1.80
N MET A 185 2.35 0.28 -2.25
CA MET A 185 1.72 -0.23 -3.46
C MET A 185 0.20 -0.28 -3.32
N LEU A 186 -0.32 -0.66 -2.15
CA LEU A 186 -1.76 -0.65 -1.87
C LEU A 186 -2.38 0.73 -2.09
N ILE A 187 -1.78 1.79 -1.52
CA ILE A 187 -2.23 3.18 -1.66
C ILE A 187 -2.28 3.57 -3.14
N VAL A 188 -1.20 3.33 -3.89
CA VAL A 188 -1.11 3.69 -5.31
C VAL A 188 -2.18 2.97 -6.12
N MET A 189 -2.39 1.68 -5.86
CA MET A 189 -3.44 0.90 -6.52
C MET A 189 -4.84 1.44 -6.23
N MET A 190 -5.13 1.87 -4.99
CA MET A 190 -6.43 2.44 -4.63
C MET A 190 -6.65 3.81 -5.27
N ARG A 191 -5.61 4.64 -5.29
CA ARG A 191 -5.68 6.01 -5.83
C ARG A 191 -5.70 6.03 -7.36
N CYS A 192 -5.17 5.03 -8.04
CA CYS A 192 -5.31 4.87 -9.50
C CYS A 192 -6.70 4.36 -9.94
N ALA A 193 -7.48 3.77 -9.03
CA ALA A 193 -8.81 3.26 -9.35
C ALA A 193 -9.86 4.38 -9.37
N ALA A 194 -10.82 4.26 -10.29
CA ALA A 194 -12.00 5.14 -10.31
C ALA A 194 -12.81 4.98 -9.00
N GLY A 195 -13.68 5.96 -8.71
CA GLY A 195 -14.42 5.99 -7.44
C GLY A 195 -13.60 6.57 -6.29
N HIS A 196 -14.15 6.61 -5.08
CA HIS A 196 -13.46 7.23 -3.94
C HIS A 196 -12.34 6.31 -3.42
N PRO A 197 -11.10 6.80 -3.18
CA PRO A 197 -9.99 5.96 -2.71
C PRO A 197 -10.32 5.13 -1.46
N CYS A 198 -11.00 5.72 -0.46
CA CYS A 198 -11.42 4.95 0.72
C CYS A 198 -12.47 3.86 0.45
N GLU A 199 -13.27 3.94 -0.62
CA GLU A 199 -14.19 2.84 -0.97
C GLU A 199 -13.42 1.65 -1.53
N ASN A 200 -12.45 1.92 -2.40
CA ASN A 200 -11.54 0.89 -2.93
C ASN A 200 -10.70 0.27 -1.80
N PHE A 201 -10.21 1.11 -0.88
CA PHE A 201 -9.45 0.66 0.28
C PHE A 201 -10.29 -0.24 1.19
N ARG A 202 -11.52 0.16 1.56
CA ARG A 202 -12.43 -0.68 2.35
C ARG A 202 -12.71 -2.03 1.68
N TYR A 203 -12.88 -2.05 0.36
CA TYR A 203 -13.00 -3.30 -0.39
C TYR A 203 -11.76 -4.19 -0.23
N SER A 204 -10.55 -3.62 -0.27
CA SER A 204 -9.32 -4.36 -0.03
C SER A 204 -9.20 -4.86 1.41
N VAL A 205 -9.56 -4.05 2.41
CA VAL A 205 -9.57 -4.40 3.84
C VAL A 205 -10.49 -5.60 4.08
N GLU A 206 -11.70 -5.59 3.55
CA GLU A 206 -12.64 -6.72 3.67
C GLU A 206 -12.04 -8.03 3.14
N ILE A 207 -11.34 -7.97 1.99
CA ILE A 207 -10.69 -9.13 1.39
C ILE A 207 -9.52 -9.60 2.26
N MET A 208 -8.62 -8.69 2.64
CA MET A 208 -7.42 -9.00 3.41
C MET A 208 -7.78 -9.58 4.77
N SER A 209 -8.64 -8.90 5.53
CA SER A 209 -9.00 -9.32 6.89
C SER A 209 -9.72 -10.66 6.88
N LYS A 210 -10.60 -10.92 5.91
CA LYS A 210 -11.24 -12.23 5.78
C LYS A 210 -10.23 -13.32 5.42
N HIS A 211 -9.32 -13.04 4.50
CA HIS A 211 -8.29 -14.00 4.09
C HIS A 211 -7.34 -14.33 5.26
N ILE A 212 -6.92 -13.34 6.05
CA ILE A 212 -6.12 -13.56 7.26
C ILE A 212 -6.89 -14.39 8.29
N GLU A 213 -8.16 -14.07 8.55
CA GLU A 213 -9.01 -14.84 9.47
C GLU A 213 -9.10 -16.33 9.06
N GLU A 214 -9.30 -16.59 7.77
CA GLU A 214 -9.43 -17.94 7.22
C GLU A 214 -8.11 -18.74 7.25
N HIS A 215 -6.97 -18.07 7.06
CA HIS A 215 -5.68 -18.74 6.77
C HIS A 215 -4.59 -18.60 7.85
N ALA A 216 -4.64 -17.59 8.71
CA ALA A 216 -3.68 -17.42 9.81
C ALA A 216 -4.11 -18.16 11.08
N LEU A 217 -5.40 -18.09 11.42
CA LEU A 217 -5.87 -18.51 12.76
C LEU A 217 -5.63 -19.99 13.05
N SER A 218 -5.62 -20.85 12.04
CA SER A 218 -5.36 -22.28 12.20
C SER A 218 -3.87 -22.61 12.42
N ALA A 219 -2.97 -21.68 12.09
CA ALA A 219 -1.52 -21.88 12.14
C ALA A 219 -0.87 -21.40 13.44
N ILE A 220 -1.59 -20.66 14.27
CA ILE A 220 -1.09 -20.10 15.53
C ILE A 220 -1.55 -20.90 16.76
N ASN A 221 -0.69 -20.96 17.78
CA ASN A 221 -1.05 -21.51 19.09
C ASN A 221 -1.82 -20.44 19.89
N LYS A 222 -2.99 -20.78 20.44
CA LYS A 222 -3.94 -19.80 20.98
C LYS A 222 -4.29 -20.06 22.44
N THR A 223 -4.55 -19.00 23.19
CA THR A 223 -5.24 -19.11 24.49
C THR A 223 -6.69 -19.53 24.30
N GLU A 224 -7.33 -20.04 25.36
CA GLU A 224 -8.75 -20.41 25.33
C GLU A 224 -9.67 -19.20 25.08
N ASP A 225 -9.26 -18.02 25.55
CA ASP A 225 -9.96 -16.75 25.41
C ASP A 225 -9.47 -15.90 24.23
N PHE A 226 -8.83 -16.54 23.23
CA PHE A 226 -8.29 -15.87 22.06
C PHE A 226 -9.37 -15.05 21.32
N LYS A 227 -8.98 -13.87 20.81
CA LYS A 227 -9.84 -13.05 19.93
C LYS A 227 -9.10 -12.59 18.68
N TYR A 228 -9.84 -12.58 17.59
CA TYR A 228 -9.51 -11.88 16.35
C TYR A 228 -10.32 -10.58 16.31
N ILE A 229 -9.65 -9.44 16.19
CA ILE A 229 -10.27 -8.11 16.30
C ILE A 229 -9.85 -7.30 15.08
N CYS A 230 -10.80 -6.87 14.25
CA CYS A 230 -10.55 -6.03 13.09
C CYS A 230 -11.24 -4.68 13.31
N ALA A 231 -10.49 -3.59 13.30
CA ALA A 231 -11.02 -2.26 13.57
C ALA A 231 -10.28 -1.16 12.78
N GLU A 232 -11.03 -0.12 12.42
CA GLU A 232 -10.45 1.15 11.99
C GLU A 232 -9.93 1.88 13.24
N TYR A 233 -8.74 2.47 13.16
CA TYR A 233 -8.23 3.35 14.22
C TYR A 233 -8.33 4.82 13.79
N ASP A 234 -8.38 5.70 14.80
CA ASP A 234 -8.51 7.16 14.62
C ASP A 234 -7.13 7.85 14.50
#